data_AF-A0A9E1RDF8-F1
#
_entry.id   AF-A0A9E1RDF8-F1
#
_cell.length_a   1.000
_cell.length_b   1.000
_cell.length_c   1.000
_cell.angle_alpha   90.00
_cell.angle_beta   90.00
_cell.angle_gamma   90.00
#
_symmetry.space_group_name_H-M   'P 1'
#
loop_
_entity.id
_entity.type
_entity.pdbx_description
1 polymer ?
#
loop_
_entity_poly.entity_id
_entity_poly.type
_entity_poly.pdbx_seq_one_letter_code
_entity_poly.pdbx_strand_id
1 'polypeptide(L)'
;MIFRLSCKLLINKIVAVPLILFAIGNAVVFADGIKTPIYSNNPIVAEVDGKPVYLDELKHVRIQEALNQLYDMQTRALKEKILDRLIEKHPDLILDQVPKVTEAEIKKFYDSNSGIKELGSLTKVSPEIRDYLEKSFRQVHIERQYQHAVQKGWAKVYLTPPNDFHLVAGVGTAMLWAKEEVPSTRRVFVLEYSDFQCPFCKRVQNTLQNLRKKYPNEVQFGYRHFPLPFHKEAKVLAQAVECARDQNKFWELQELFYENDSNATSENEIMKRVKLAGIEDIPAFQQCLRNGKYEERIQNDIRDGVALGIQGTPTFILGAYDPEFKTVSGKMFSGAVSEEKFIREIERFLASTRTEAKLNR
;
A
#
# COMPACT_ATOMS: atom_id res chain seq x y z
N MET A 1 25.24 75.15 36.32
CA MET A 1 24.00 74.76 35.62
C MET A 1 24.20 73.33 35.14
N ILE A 2 23.53 72.40 35.81
CA ILE A 2 23.95 71.00 35.99
C ILE A 2 23.24 70.08 34.99
N PHE A 3 24.00 69.09 34.50
CA PHE A 3 23.64 67.87 33.78
C PHE A 3 22.19 67.37 33.94
N ARG A 4 21.61 66.88 32.82
CA ARG A 4 20.86 65.62 32.82
C ARG A 4 20.73 65.02 31.41
N LEU A 5 21.24 63.79 31.27
CA LEU A 5 20.86 62.79 30.27
C LEU A 5 19.43 62.29 30.52
N SER A 6 18.72 61.91 29.44
CA SER A 6 17.85 60.71 29.26
C SER A 6 17.21 60.79 27.86
N CYS A 7 17.38 59.89 26.89
CA CYS A 7 17.15 58.44 26.76
C CYS A 7 15.71 58.06 26.34
N LYS A 8 15.60 57.38 25.17
CA LYS A 8 14.47 56.62 24.53
C LYS A 8 13.31 57.47 23.96
N LEU A 9 12.77 57.25 22.75
CA LEU A 9 12.50 56.03 21.99
C LEU A 9 12.75 56.12 20.46
N LEU A 10 13.42 55.08 19.96
CA LEU A 10 13.34 54.34 18.68
C LEU A 10 11.88 54.07 18.20
N ILE A 11 11.48 54.04 16.91
CA ILE A 11 11.88 53.13 15.82
C ILE A 11 11.29 53.57 14.43
N ASN A 12 12.17 53.48 13.42
CA ASN A 12 12.06 53.15 11.96
C ASN A 12 10.81 53.54 11.15
N LYS A 13 10.89 54.41 10.13
CA LYS A 13 11.56 54.30 8.80
C LYS A 13 11.24 53.02 8.01
N ILE A 14 10.21 53.15 7.17
CA ILE A 14 9.82 52.27 6.07
C ILE A 14 10.93 52.29 5.02
N VAL A 15 11.52 51.14 4.71
CA VAL A 15 12.41 50.92 3.56
C VAL A 15 11.64 50.10 2.54
N ALA A 16 11.48 50.66 1.34
CA ALA A 16 10.86 50.02 0.20
C ALA A 16 11.69 48.83 -0.28
N VAL A 17 11.05 47.66 -0.44
CA VAL A 17 11.61 46.46 -1.08
C VAL A 17 11.20 46.48 -2.56
N PRO A 18 12.12 46.29 -3.52
CA PRO A 18 11.76 46.26 -4.92
C PRO A 18 11.04 44.94 -5.24
N LEU A 19 9.86 45.05 -5.83
CA LEU A 19 9.03 43.95 -6.30
C LEU A 19 9.69 43.34 -7.55
N ILE A 20 10.43 42.24 -7.40
CA ILE A 20 10.87 41.42 -8.54
C ILE A 20 9.65 40.64 -9.03
N LEU A 21 8.98 41.16 -10.06
CA LEU A 21 8.01 40.41 -10.85
C LEU A 21 8.75 39.27 -11.57
N PHE A 22 8.70 38.07 -11.00
CA PHE A 22 8.88 36.85 -11.80
C PHE A 22 7.65 36.74 -12.71
N ALA A 23 7.79 37.20 -13.95
CA ALA A 23 6.89 36.83 -15.02
C ALA A 23 7.08 35.33 -15.26
N ILE A 24 6.20 34.51 -14.67
CA ILE A 24 6.02 33.12 -15.10
C ILE A 24 5.41 33.22 -16.48
N GLY A 25 6.28 33.29 -17.50
CA GLY A 25 5.87 33.09 -18.88
C GLY A 25 5.28 31.69 -18.96
N ASN A 26 3.95 31.61 -19.11
CA ASN A 26 3.31 30.40 -19.59
C ASN A 26 3.91 30.13 -20.98
N ALA A 27 4.90 29.25 -21.04
CA ALA A 27 5.34 28.67 -22.30
C ALA A 27 4.20 27.77 -22.79
N VAL A 28 3.21 28.37 -23.45
CA VAL A 28 2.29 27.65 -24.31
C VAL A 28 3.11 27.23 -25.52
N VAL A 29 3.67 26.03 -25.46
CA VAL A 29 4.26 25.38 -26.64
C VAL A 29 3.08 24.99 -27.52
N PHE A 30 2.95 25.66 -28.66
CA PHE A 30 2.04 25.25 -29.72
C PHE A 30 2.54 23.90 -30.27
N ALA A 31 1.77 22.85 -30.05
CA ALA A 31 1.96 21.60 -30.78
C ALA A 31 1.49 21.82 -32.23
N ASP A 32 2.43 21.71 -33.17
CA ASP A 32 2.09 21.58 -34.58
C ASP A 32 1.19 20.35 -34.77
N GLY A 33 0.15 20.52 -35.59
CA GLY A 33 -0.99 19.61 -35.70
C GLY A 33 -0.63 18.22 -36.19
N ILE A 34 -0.33 17.31 -35.26
CA ILE A 34 -0.49 15.87 -35.49
C ILE A 34 -1.98 15.58 -35.32
N LYS A 35 -2.65 15.21 -36.42
CA LYS A 35 -3.98 14.58 -36.38
C LYS A 35 -3.84 13.22 -35.67
N THR A 36 -3.82 13.22 -34.35
CA THR A 36 -3.94 11.99 -33.57
C THR A 36 -5.34 11.41 -33.82
N PRO A 37 -5.48 10.08 -33.96
CA PRO A 37 -6.79 9.46 -33.97
C PRO A 37 -7.46 9.83 -32.64
N ILE A 38 -8.62 10.48 -32.72
CA ILE A 38 -9.29 11.17 -31.60
C ILE A 38 -9.71 10.20 -30.47
N TYR A 39 -9.54 8.90 -30.64
CA TYR A 39 -9.85 7.87 -29.65
C TYR A 39 -8.81 6.75 -29.65
N SER A 40 -7.67 6.98 -29.00
CA SER A 40 -6.78 5.89 -28.55
C SER A 40 -6.94 5.71 -27.04
N ASN A 41 -7.11 4.47 -26.58
CA ASN A 41 -7.07 4.15 -25.15
C ASN A 41 -5.68 4.37 -24.53
N ASN A 42 -4.67 4.58 -25.36
CA ASN A 42 -3.31 4.87 -24.97
C ASN A 42 -2.68 5.91 -25.94
N PRO A 43 -2.98 7.21 -25.78
CA PRO A 43 -2.46 8.24 -26.67
C PRO A 43 -0.96 8.49 -26.45
N ILE A 44 -0.28 9.03 -27.47
CA ILE A 44 1.06 9.60 -27.34
C ILE A 44 0.92 10.91 -26.56
N VAL A 45 1.62 11.02 -25.44
CA VAL A 45 1.58 12.17 -24.52
C VAL A 45 2.81 13.05 -24.64
N ALA A 46 3.91 12.53 -25.16
CA ALA A 46 5.12 13.29 -25.48
C ALA A 46 5.94 12.58 -26.56
N GLU A 47 6.95 13.26 -27.11
CA GLU A 47 7.99 12.66 -27.94
C GLU A 47 9.35 13.12 -27.43
N VAL A 48 10.30 12.19 -27.28
CA VAL A 48 11.67 12.46 -26.80
C VAL A 48 12.65 11.85 -27.80
N ASP A 49 13.45 12.68 -28.46
CA ASP A 49 14.41 12.28 -29.51
C ASP A 49 13.79 11.40 -30.61
N GLY A 50 12.59 11.75 -31.06
CA GLY A 50 11.87 10.98 -32.09
C GLY A 50 11.15 9.73 -31.58
N LYS A 51 11.20 9.44 -30.28
CA LYS A 51 10.50 8.30 -29.66
C LYS A 51 9.23 8.76 -28.94
N PRO A 52 8.06 8.19 -29.25
CA PRO A 52 6.83 8.53 -28.56
C PRO A 52 6.85 8.00 -27.12
N VAL A 53 6.33 8.81 -26.21
CA VAL A 53 5.94 8.42 -24.85
C VAL A 53 4.43 8.28 -24.85
N TYR A 54 3.93 7.12 -24.42
CA TYR A 54 2.52 6.80 -24.34
C TYR A 54 1.95 7.08 -22.95
N LEU A 55 0.64 7.35 -22.85
CA LEU A 55 -0.06 7.58 -21.58
C LEU A 55 0.14 6.42 -20.59
N ASP A 56 0.16 5.18 -21.11
CA ASP A 56 0.42 3.97 -20.35
C ASP A 56 1.83 3.87 -19.78
N GLU A 57 2.78 4.66 -20.28
CA GLU A 57 4.12 4.73 -19.69
C GLU A 57 4.16 5.68 -18.48
N LEU A 58 3.12 6.50 -18.29
CA LEU A 58 2.96 7.36 -17.13
C LEU A 58 2.28 6.65 -15.94
N LYS A 59 2.11 5.31 -15.99
CA LYS A 59 1.50 4.52 -14.91
C LYS A 59 2.28 4.70 -13.61
N HIS A 60 1.60 5.23 -12.60
CA HIS A 60 2.18 5.47 -11.28
C HIS A 60 1.16 5.15 -10.19
N VAL A 61 1.60 4.65 -9.04
CA VAL A 61 0.70 4.26 -7.92
C VAL A 61 -0.23 5.41 -7.52
N ARG A 62 0.29 6.63 -7.38
CA ARG A 62 -0.54 7.83 -7.08
C ARG A 62 -1.60 8.14 -8.14
N ILE A 63 -1.31 7.86 -9.42
CA ILE A 63 -2.30 8.06 -10.49
C ILE A 63 -3.38 6.98 -10.36
N GLN A 64 -3.00 5.73 -10.08
CA GLN A 64 -3.97 4.67 -9.80
C GLN A 64 -4.83 4.97 -8.56
N GLU A 65 -4.23 5.50 -7.49
CA GLU A 65 -4.96 5.94 -6.29
C GLU A 65 -5.97 7.05 -6.64
N ALA A 66 -5.57 8.04 -7.43
CA ALA A 66 -6.47 9.09 -7.89
C ALA A 66 -7.59 8.55 -8.79
N LEU A 67 -7.29 7.59 -9.69
CA LEU A 67 -8.29 6.92 -10.52
C LEU A 67 -9.29 6.12 -9.68
N ASN A 68 -8.82 5.41 -8.65
CA ASN A 68 -9.66 4.69 -7.72
C ASN A 68 -10.53 5.65 -6.89
N GLN A 69 -9.97 6.76 -6.40
CA GLN A 69 -10.72 7.81 -5.69
C GLN A 69 -11.81 8.41 -6.59
N LEU A 70 -11.48 8.71 -7.84
CA LEU A 70 -12.44 9.20 -8.83
C LEU A 70 -13.55 8.18 -9.05
N TYR A 71 -13.21 6.91 -9.24
CA TYR A 71 -14.18 5.83 -9.40
C TYR A 71 -15.11 5.69 -8.18
N ASP A 72 -14.58 5.81 -6.96
CA ASP A 72 -15.37 5.75 -5.73
C ASP A 72 -16.33 6.95 -5.61
N MET A 73 -15.88 8.14 -6.02
CA MET A 73 -16.74 9.32 -6.09
C MET A 73 -17.85 9.16 -7.14
N GLN A 74 -17.50 8.70 -8.34
CA GLN A 74 -18.46 8.42 -9.41
C GLN A 74 -19.47 7.35 -9.02
N THR A 75 -19.02 6.29 -8.35
CA THR A 75 -19.87 5.19 -7.87
C THR A 75 -20.89 5.69 -6.86
N ARG A 76 -20.47 6.51 -5.87
CA ARG A 76 -21.40 7.09 -4.89
C ARG A 76 -22.44 7.99 -5.54
N ALA A 77 -21.99 8.92 -6.39
CA ALA A 77 -22.90 9.81 -7.12
C ALA A 77 -23.86 9.04 -8.04
N LEU A 78 -23.39 7.97 -8.68
CA LEU A 78 -24.21 7.11 -9.54
C LEU A 78 -25.29 6.36 -8.74
N LYS A 79 -24.96 5.83 -7.55
CA LYS A 79 -25.92 5.15 -6.67
C LYS A 79 -27.07 6.07 -6.28
N GLU A 80 -26.75 7.27 -5.80
CA GLU A 80 -27.76 8.29 -5.46
C GLU A 80 -28.63 8.61 -6.67
N LYS A 81 -28.01 8.87 -7.83
CA LYS A 81 -28.74 9.19 -9.06
C LYS A 81 -29.66 8.07 -9.55
N ILE A 82 -29.25 6.81 -9.37
CA ILE A 82 -30.08 5.63 -9.68
C ILE A 82 -31.30 5.61 -8.78
N LEU A 83 -31.11 5.72 -7.47
CA LEU A 83 -32.20 5.67 -6.49
C LEU A 83 -33.20 6.81 -6.69
N ASP A 84 -32.72 8.03 -6.93
CA ASP A 84 -33.56 9.20 -7.22
C ASP A 84 -34.46 8.96 -8.45
N ARG A 85 -33.95 8.28 -9.49
CA ARG A 85 -34.74 7.98 -10.70
C ARG A 85 -35.77 6.88 -10.48
N LEU A 86 -35.54 6.00 -9.52
CA LEU A 86 -36.40 4.85 -9.27
C LEU A 86 -37.51 5.15 -8.26
N ILE A 87 -37.33 6.15 -7.38
CA ILE A 87 -38.24 6.42 -6.27
C ILE A 87 -39.70 6.64 -6.71
N GLU A 88 -39.93 7.28 -7.87
CA GLU A 88 -41.29 7.55 -8.38
C GLU A 88 -42.01 6.29 -8.86
N LYS A 89 -41.27 5.31 -9.39
CA LYS A 89 -41.84 4.12 -10.06
C LYS A 89 -41.76 2.86 -9.21
N HIS A 90 -40.97 2.90 -8.13
CA HIS A 90 -40.69 1.76 -7.28
C HIS A 90 -40.92 2.16 -5.81
N PRO A 91 -42.17 2.16 -5.32
CA PRO A 91 -42.50 2.57 -3.94
C PRO A 91 -41.90 1.63 -2.88
N ASP A 92 -41.45 0.44 -3.28
CA ASP A 92 -40.70 -0.49 -2.45
C ASP A 92 -39.32 0.08 -2.03
N LEU A 93 -38.83 1.13 -2.71
CA LEU A 93 -37.63 1.86 -2.30
C LEU A 93 -37.95 2.81 -1.15
N ILE A 94 -37.52 2.41 0.03
CA ILE A 94 -37.75 3.19 1.25
C ILE A 94 -36.49 4.04 1.49
N LEU A 95 -36.35 5.22 0.89
CA LEU A 95 -35.13 6.04 1.05
C LEU A 95 -35.11 6.86 2.35
N ASP A 96 -36.26 7.35 2.80
CA ASP A 96 -36.34 8.31 3.91
C ASP A 96 -36.42 7.66 5.31
N GLN A 97 -36.70 6.35 5.40
CA GLN A 97 -36.81 5.64 6.68
C GLN A 97 -35.47 5.03 7.10
N VAL A 98 -34.49 5.91 7.35
CA VAL A 98 -33.20 5.49 7.90
C VAL A 98 -33.40 5.02 9.36
N PRO A 99 -32.84 3.87 9.77
CA PRO A 99 -32.84 3.45 11.17
C PRO A 99 -32.31 4.57 12.08
N LYS A 100 -33.02 4.85 13.17
CA LYS A 100 -32.61 5.89 14.13
C LYS A 100 -31.54 5.35 15.07
N VAL A 101 -30.55 6.19 15.37
CA VAL A 101 -29.50 5.86 16.35
C VAL A 101 -30.05 5.95 17.77
N THR A 102 -29.88 4.87 18.53
CA THR A 102 -30.31 4.74 19.92
C THR A 102 -29.19 5.12 20.89
N GLU A 103 -29.55 5.49 22.13
CA GLU A 103 -28.57 5.73 23.21
C GLU A 103 -27.72 4.48 23.51
N ALA A 104 -28.29 3.30 23.34
CA ALA A 104 -27.57 2.04 23.51
C ALA A 104 -26.46 1.87 22.45
N GLU A 105 -26.71 2.27 21.21
CA GLU A 105 -25.71 2.23 20.13
C GLU A 105 -24.61 3.27 20.33
N ILE A 106 -24.96 4.48 20.80
CA ILE A 106 -23.98 5.53 21.16
C ILE A 106 -23.08 5.04 22.29
N LYS A 107 -23.68 4.50 23.36
CA LYS A 107 -22.93 3.93 24.48
C LYS A 107 -22.03 2.78 24.02
N LYS A 108 -22.57 1.86 23.20
CA LYS A 108 -21.79 0.75 22.64
C LYS A 108 -20.61 1.24 21.80
N PHE A 109 -20.81 2.25 20.97
CA PHE A 109 -19.76 2.84 20.16
C PHE A 109 -18.68 3.51 21.05
N TYR A 110 -19.09 4.30 22.03
CA TYR A 110 -18.16 4.91 23.01
C TYR A 110 -17.36 3.85 23.80
N ASP A 111 -18.02 2.79 24.26
CA ASP A 111 -17.38 1.73 25.04
C ASP A 111 -16.37 0.93 24.22
N SER A 112 -16.67 0.71 22.93
CA SER A 112 -15.88 -0.09 22.00
C SER A 112 -14.72 0.67 21.35
N ASN A 113 -14.70 2.01 21.43
CA ASN A 113 -13.67 2.86 20.81
C ASN A 113 -12.88 3.62 21.89
N SER A 114 -11.81 3.01 22.40
CA SER A 114 -11.02 3.55 23.51
C SER A 114 -10.48 4.96 23.27
N GLY A 115 -10.06 5.30 22.06
CA GLY A 115 -9.56 6.64 21.71
C GLY A 115 -10.60 7.76 21.85
N ILE A 116 -11.90 7.45 21.80
CA ILE A 116 -12.96 8.44 22.00
C ILE A 116 -13.06 8.87 23.47
N LYS A 117 -12.67 8.00 24.41
CA LYS A 117 -12.69 8.29 25.84
C LYS A 117 -11.70 9.39 26.23
N GLU A 118 -10.68 9.61 25.40
CA GLU A 118 -9.70 10.70 25.57
C GLU A 118 -10.30 12.08 25.24
N LEU A 119 -11.36 12.13 24.42
CA LEU A 119 -12.03 13.37 24.01
C LEU A 119 -13.02 13.89 25.07
N GLY A 120 -13.42 13.03 26.01
CA GLY A 120 -14.22 13.38 27.18
C GLY A 120 -15.20 12.30 27.62
N SER A 121 -16.04 12.65 28.60
CA SER A 121 -17.10 11.75 29.08
C SER A 121 -18.12 11.45 27.99
N LEU A 122 -18.81 10.31 28.11
CA LEU A 122 -19.89 9.89 27.20
C LEU A 122 -20.85 11.04 26.89
N THR A 123 -21.37 11.71 27.93
CA THR A 123 -22.32 12.83 27.78
C THR A 123 -21.76 13.96 26.91
N LYS A 124 -20.45 14.24 27.01
CA LYS A 124 -19.81 15.31 26.25
C LYS A 124 -19.68 14.98 24.76
N VAL A 125 -19.41 13.71 24.43
CA VAL A 125 -19.12 13.27 23.05
C VAL A 125 -20.30 12.58 22.35
N SER A 126 -21.39 12.30 23.08
CA SER A 126 -22.60 11.68 22.54
C SER A 126 -23.17 12.40 21.31
N PRO A 127 -23.20 13.75 21.21
CA PRO A 127 -23.71 14.43 20.02
C PRO A 127 -22.91 14.12 18.75
N GLU A 128 -21.58 14.10 18.83
CA GLU A 128 -20.69 13.81 17.70
C GLU A 128 -20.76 12.33 17.30
N ILE A 129 -20.83 11.42 18.28
CA ILE A 129 -21.03 9.99 18.02
C ILE A 129 -22.37 9.77 17.32
N ARG A 130 -23.42 10.45 17.77
CA ARG A 130 -24.75 10.39 17.16
C ARG A 130 -24.71 10.83 15.70
N ASP A 131 -24.16 12.00 15.40
CA ASP A 131 -24.04 12.51 14.02
C ASP A 131 -23.25 11.54 13.12
N TYR A 132 -22.14 10.99 13.62
CA TYR A 132 -21.37 9.98 12.90
C TYR A 132 -22.17 8.70 12.61
N LEU A 133 -22.85 8.16 13.62
CA LEU A 133 -23.65 6.94 13.47
C LEU A 133 -24.87 7.16 12.57
N GLU A 134 -25.51 8.32 12.63
CA GLU A 134 -26.64 8.66 11.75
C GLU A 134 -26.19 8.74 10.28
N LYS A 135 -25.04 9.37 10.01
CA LYS A 135 -24.42 9.37 8.68
C LYS A 135 -24.09 7.95 8.21
N SER A 136 -23.51 7.12 9.08
CA SER A 136 -23.16 5.73 8.78
C SER A 136 -24.39 4.88 8.48
N PHE A 137 -25.44 4.98 9.30
CA PHE A 137 -26.70 4.25 9.11
C PHE A 137 -27.39 4.66 7.81
N ARG A 138 -27.37 5.95 7.48
CA ARG A 138 -27.88 6.45 6.21
C ARG A 138 -27.11 5.85 5.02
N GLN A 139 -25.78 5.82 5.08
CA GLN A 139 -24.97 5.23 4.01
C GLN A 139 -25.24 3.74 3.81
N VAL A 140 -25.30 2.96 4.91
CA VAL A 140 -25.62 1.53 4.86
C VAL A 140 -27.03 1.29 4.30
N HIS A 141 -27.98 2.14 4.69
CA HIS A 141 -29.35 2.06 4.21
C HIS A 141 -29.45 2.34 2.71
N ILE A 142 -28.84 3.42 2.22
CA ILE A 142 -28.75 3.75 0.79
C ILE A 142 -28.10 2.61 0.00
N GLU A 143 -27.01 2.03 0.52
CA GLU A 143 -26.36 0.89 -0.12
C GLU A 143 -27.31 -0.30 -0.25
N ARG A 144 -28.08 -0.63 0.80
CA ARG A 144 -29.06 -1.73 0.77
C ARG A 144 -30.13 -1.50 -0.30
N GLN A 145 -30.68 -0.29 -0.38
CA GLN A 145 -31.69 0.06 -1.38
C GLN A 145 -31.12 -0.03 -2.80
N TYR A 146 -29.89 0.45 -3.01
CA TYR A 146 -29.19 0.32 -4.28
C TYR A 146 -29.00 -1.15 -4.68
N GLN A 147 -28.51 -1.99 -3.76
CA GLN A 147 -28.33 -3.42 -4.02
C GLN A 147 -29.66 -4.10 -4.35
N HIS A 148 -30.75 -3.73 -3.66
CA HIS A 148 -32.09 -4.21 -3.96
C HIS A 148 -32.51 -3.86 -5.40
N ALA A 149 -32.32 -2.62 -5.82
CA ALA A 149 -32.64 -2.16 -7.17
C ALA A 149 -31.85 -2.92 -8.25
N VAL A 150 -30.56 -3.17 -8.02
CA VAL A 150 -29.72 -3.96 -8.95
C VAL A 150 -30.18 -5.42 -9.01
N GLN A 151 -30.46 -6.05 -7.87
CA GLN A 151 -30.91 -7.45 -7.81
C GLN A 151 -32.27 -7.66 -8.49
N LYS A 152 -33.17 -6.68 -8.39
CA LYS A 152 -34.45 -6.68 -9.09
C LYS A 152 -34.34 -6.39 -10.59
N GLY A 153 -33.15 -6.03 -11.07
CA GLY A 153 -32.90 -5.66 -12.46
C GLY A 153 -33.43 -4.27 -12.85
N TRP A 154 -33.84 -3.45 -11.87
CA TRP A 154 -34.32 -2.09 -12.12
C TRP A 154 -33.20 -1.14 -12.54
N ALA A 155 -31.97 -1.44 -12.11
CA ALA A 155 -30.78 -0.73 -12.52
C ALA A 155 -29.75 -1.69 -13.10
N LYS A 156 -29.26 -1.37 -14.31
CA LYS A 156 -28.09 -2.03 -14.90
C LYS A 156 -26.93 -1.05 -14.90
N VAL A 157 -25.83 -1.44 -14.26
CA VAL A 157 -24.67 -0.57 -14.05
C VAL A 157 -23.55 -0.96 -15.00
N TYR A 158 -23.04 0.04 -15.73
CA TYR A 158 -21.97 -0.11 -16.71
C TYR A 158 -20.68 0.58 -16.29
N LEU A 159 -20.70 1.31 -15.17
CA LEU A 159 -19.48 1.90 -14.59
C LEU A 159 -18.58 0.75 -14.13
N THR A 160 -17.42 0.61 -14.75
CA THR A 160 -16.42 -0.40 -14.41
C THR A 160 -15.28 0.24 -13.62
N PRO A 161 -14.63 -0.49 -12.70
CA PRO A 161 -13.43 0.01 -12.05
C PRO A 161 -12.37 0.37 -13.11
N PRO A 162 -11.49 1.35 -12.85
CA PRO A 162 -10.36 1.62 -13.72
C PRO A 162 -9.57 0.32 -13.89
N ASN A 163 -9.04 0.09 -15.10
CA ASN A 163 -8.13 -1.03 -15.32
C ASN A 163 -7.01 -0.90 -14.29
N ASP A 164 -6.88 -1.91 -13.42
CA ASP A 164 -5.74 -1.98 -12.52
C ASP A 164 -4.50 -1.99 -13.41
N PHE A 165 -3.70 -0.93 -13.37
CA PHE A 165 -2.37 -1.02 -13.91
C PHE A 165 -1.67 -2.10 -13.10
N HIS A 166 -1.52 -3.29 -13.69
CA HIS A 166 -0.80 -4.36 -13.02
C HIS A 166 0.63 -3.88 -12.87
N LEU A 167 0.99 -3.57 -11.64
CA LEU A 167 2.35 -3.23 -11.31
C LEU A 167 3.18 -4.48 -11.58
N VAL A 168 4.19 -4.35 -12.44
CA VAL A 168 5.12 -5.43 -12.75
C VAL A 168 6.34 -5.24 -11.87
N ALA A 169 6.47 -6.08 -10.86
CA ALA A 169 7.63 -6.09 -9.98
C ALA A 169 8.57 -7.22 -10.36
N GLY A 170 9.86 -6.92 -10.53
CA GLY A 170 10.88 -7.95 -10.58
C GLY A 170 11.02 -8.65 -9.23
N VAL A 171 11.02 -9.98 -9.23
CA VAL A 171 11.35 -10.77 -8.03
C VAL A 171 12.78 -10.47 -7.58
N GLY A 172 13.70 -10.29 -8.54
CA GLY A 172 15.06 -9.82 -8.30
C GLY A 172 15.80 -10.65 -7.25
N THR A 173 16.30 -9.97 -6.21
CA THR A 173 17.09 -10.52 -5.11
C THR A 173 16.28 -11.20 -4.01
N ALA A 174 14.95 -11.28 -4.16
CA ALA A 174 14.09 -11.81 -3.12
C ALA A 174 14.53 -13.20 -2.63
N MET A 175 14.42 -13.44 -1.33
CA MET A 175 14.51 -14.79 -0.81
C MET A 175 13.15 -15.48 -1.01
N LEU A 176 13.15 -16.59 -1.75
CA LEU A 176 11.95 -17.37 -2.01
C LEU A 176 11.67 -18.36 -0.88
N TRP A 177 10.39 -18.50 -0.53
CA TRP A 177 9.95 -19.43 0.51
C TRP A 177 10.12 -20.88 0.04
N ALA A 178 9.53 -21.21 -1.10
CA ALA A 178 9.76 -22.49 -1.74
C ALA A 178 10.92 -22.35 -2.73
N LYS A 179 11.79 -23.37 -2.80
CA LYS A 179 12.78 -23.46 -3.89
C LYS A 179 12.04 -23.48 -5.22
N GLU A 180 12.60 -22.82 -6.22
CA GLU A 180 12.03 -22.78 -7.57
C GLU A 180 12.23 -24.16 -8.21
N GLU A 181 11.16 -24.94 -8.30
CA GLU A 181 11.12 -26.20 -9.02
C GLU A 181 10.66 -25.93 -10.46
N VAL A 182 11.28 -26.56 -11.45
CA VAL A 182 10.89 -26.42 -12.86
C VAL A 182 10.25 -27.73 -13.35
N PRO A 183 9.02 -27.70 -13.90
CA PRO A 183 8.15 -26.53 -14.06
C PRO A 183 7.42 -26.14 -12.76
N SER A 184 7.48 -24.85 -12.40
CA SER A 184 6.77 -24.35 -11.21
C SER A 184 5.28 -24.28 -11.49
N THR A 185 4.48 -24.93 -10.65
CA THR A 185 3.01 -24.84 -10.67
C THR A 185 2.49 -23.59 -9.95
N ARG A 186 3.34 -22.84 -9.25
CA ARG A 186 2.98 -21.63 -8.52
C ARG A 186 2.82 -20.46 -9.49
N ARG A 187 1.58 -20.18 -9.89
CA ARG A 187 1.22 -19.11 -10.85
C ARG A 187 0.83 -17.80 -10.18
N VAL A 188 0.82 -17.76 -8.85
CA VAL A 188 0.57 -16.55 -8.05
C VAL A 188 1.76 -16.30 -7.14
N PHE A 189 2.12 -15.04 -6.93
CA PHE A 189 3.24 -14.63 -6.09
C PHE A 189 2.79 -13.59 -5.07
N VAL A 190 3.33 -13.68 -3.85
CA VAL A 190 3.26 -12.65 -2.81
C VAL A 190 4.68 -12.18 -2.50
N LEU A 191 5.04 -10.98 -2.96
CA LEU A 191 6.35 -10.37 -2.72
C LEU A 191 6.22 -9.37 -1.57
N GLU A 192 6.90 -9.63 -0.47
CA GLU A 192 6.96 -8.77 0.71
C GLU A 192 8.21 -7.88 0.67
N TYR A 193 8.03 -6.58 0.86
CA TYR A 193 9.08 -5.64 1.24
C TYR A 193 8.95 -5.34 2.73
N SER A 194 9.98 -5.68 3.49
CA SER A 194 9.90 -5.72 4.95
C SER A 194 11.10 -5.10 5.64
N ASP A 195 10.92 -4.82 6.93
CA ASP A 195 11.91 -4.21 7.81
C ASP A 195 11.87 -4.89 9.17
N PHE A 196 13.02 -5.31 9.68
CA PHE A 196 13.14 -6.03 10.96
C PHE A 196 12.79 -5.21 12.19
N GLN A 197 12.87 -3.88 12.15
CA GLN A 197 12.45 -2.99 13.26
C GLN A 197 10.99 -2.52 13.12
N CYS A 198 10.30 -2.84 12.02
CA CYS A 198 8.92 -2.41 11.83
C CYS A 198 7.94 -3.30 12.63
N PRO A 199 7.14 -2.73 13.55
CA PRO A 199 6.20 -3.51 14.36
C PRO A 199 5.06 -4.12 13.53
N PHE A 200 4.70 -3.52 12.40
CA PHE A 200 3.70 -4.07 11.48
C PHE A 200 4.25 -5.24 10.67
N CYS A 201 5.54 -5.22 10.32
CA CYS A 201 6.23 -6.34 9.66
C CYS A 201 6.26 -7.56 10.59
N LYS A 202 6.58 -7.36 11.87
CA LYS A 202 6.48 -8.42 12.89
C LYS A 202 5.07 -9.01 12.95
N ARG A 203 4.05 -8.16 13.01
CA ARG A 203 2.64 -8.59 13.18
C ARG A 203 2.13 -9.45 12.03
N VAL A 204 2.53 -9.17 10.80
CA VAL A 204 2.01 -9.85 9.61
C VAL A 204 2.64 -11.23 9.38
N GLN A 205 3.77 -11.55 10.03
CA GLN A 205 4.45 -12.84 9.81
C GLN A 205 3.56 -14.04 10.14
N ASN A 206 2.74 -13.98 11.20
CA ASN A 206 1.79 -15.06 11.52
C ASN A 206 0.77 -15.28 10.39
N THR A 207 0.27 -14.19 9.80
CA THR A 207 -0.63 -14.25 8.63
C THR A 207 0.09 -14.89 7.43
N LEU A 208 1.32 -14.50 7.14
CA LEU A 208 2.10 -15.09 6.04
C LEU A 208 2.40 -16.58 6.28
N GLN A 209 2.68 -16.98 7.51
CA GLN A 209 2.86 -18.39 7.88
C GLN A 209 1.59 -19.22 7.62
N ASN A 210 0.42 -18.70 7.99
CA ASN A 210 -0.87 -19.35 7.70
C ASN A 210 -1.11 -19.48 6.19
N LEU A 211 -0.83 -18.43 5.42
CA LEU A 211 -0.99 -18.42 3.98
C LEU A 211 -0.04 -19.40 3.28
N ARG A 212 1.23 -19.48 3.72
CA ARG A 212 2.21 -20.46 3.20
C ARG A 212 1.77 -21.89 3.43
N LYS A 213 1.12 -22.17 4.58
CA LYS A 213 0.53 -23.50 4.88
C LYS A 213 -0.72 -23.78 4.05
N LYS A 214 -1.53 -22.76 3.78
CA LYS A 214 -2.78 -22.87 3.02
C LYS A 214 -2.57 -23.04 1.51
N TYR A 215 -1.54 -22.41 0.96
CA TYR A 215 -1.25 -22.38 -0.48
C TYR A 215 0.16 -22.89 -0.81
N PRO A 216 0.55 -24.10 -0.37
CA PRO A 216 1.92 -24.57 -0.48
C PRO A 216 2.37 -24.78 -1.93
N ASN A 217 1.45 -25.05 -2.86
CA ASN A 217 1.75 -25.45 -4.24
C ASN A 217 1.25 -24.44 -5.28
N GLU A 218 0.36 -23.52 -4.88
CA GLU A 218 -0.32 -22.58 -5.76
C GLU A 218 0.32 -21.20 -5.73
N VAL A 219 0.90 -20.81 -4.58
CA VAL A 219 1.42 -19.46 -4.32
C VAL A 219 2.89 -19.55 -3.93
N GLN A 220 3.72 -18.75 -4.58
CA GLN A 220 5.10 -18.49 -4.15
C GLN A 220 5.15 -17.25 -3.26
N PHE A 221 6.00 -17.28 -2.24
CA PHE A 221 6.24 -16.14 -1.37
C PHE A 221 7.69 -15.70 -1.50
N GLY A 222 7.92 -14.39 -1.56
CA GLY A 222 9.25 -13.80 -1.64
C GLY A 222 9.42 -12.69 -0.62
N TYR A 223 10.62 -12.54 -0.08
CA TYR A 223 10.99 -11.48 0.85
C TYR A 223 12.08 -10.59 0.26
N ARG A 224 11.89 -9.27 0.31
CA ARG A 224 12.88 -8.23 -0.03
C ARG A 224 13.07 -7.28 1.14
N HIS A 225 14.29 -6.78 1.29
CA HIS A 225 14.63 -5.85 2.35
C HIS A 225 14.18 -4.43 2.00
N PHE A 226 13.57 -3.74 2.94
CA PHE A 226 13.28 -2.31 2.81
C PHE A 226 13.50 -1.60 4.16
N PRO A 227 14.73 -1.61 4.69
CA PRO A 227 15.05 -0.98 5.96
C PRO A 227 14.82 0.53 5.86
N LEU A 228 13.97 1.05 6.74
CA LEU A 228 13.56 2.44 6.74
C LEU A 228 14.68 3.33 7.33
N PRO A 229 14.89 4.56 6.82
CA PRO A 229 16.01 5.41 7.25
C PRO A 229 16.04 5.74 8.75
N PHE A 230 14.87 5.72 9.41
CA PHE A 230 14.73 5.97 10.84
C PHE A 230 14.89 4.72 11.72
N HIS A 231 14.99 3.54 11.11
CA HIS A 231 15.29 2.27 11.78
C HIS A 231 16.79 1.98 11.69
N LYS A 232 17.53 2.47 12.68
CA LYS A 232 19.01 2.45 12.70
C LYS A 232 19.62 1.05 12.56
N GLU A 233 18.94 0.05 13.06
CA GLU A 233 19.42 -1.33 13.15
C GLU A 233 18.87 -2.23 12.04
N ALA A 234 17.84 -1.78 11.30
CA ALA A 234 17.21 -2.59 10.27
C ALA A 234 18.19 -3.02 9.17
N LYS A 235 19.15 -2.16 8.81
CA LYS A 235 20.19 -2.48 7.82
C LYS A 235 21.13 -3.59 8.29
N VAL A 236 21.62 -3.53 9.53
CA VAL A 236 22.53 -4.57 10.05
C VAL A 236 21.79 -5.91 10.22
N LEU A 237 20.52 -5.88 10.61
CA LEU A 237 19.69 -7.08 10.67
C LEU A 237 19.44 -7.67 9.27
N ALA A 238 19.16 -6.83 8.27
CA ALA A 238 19.04 -7.26 6.87
C ALA A 238 20.34 -7.93 6.37
N GLN A 239 21.50 -7.32 6.63
CA GLN A 239 22.80 -7.93 6.30
C GLN A 239 23.00 -9.27 7.01
N ALA A 240 22.66 -9.36 8.30
CA ALA A 240 22.79 -10.58 9.07
C ALA A 240 21.93 -11.73 8.49
N VAL A 241 20.69 -11.46 8.09
CA VAL A 241 19.85 -12.50 7.45
C VAL A 241 20.38 -12.91 6.07
N GLU A 242 20.91 -11.99 5.27
CA GLU A 242 21.57 -12.35 4.01
C GLU A 242 22.87 -13.15 4.24
N CYS A 243 23.64 -12.85 5.30
CA CYS A 243 24.79 -13.70 5.67
C CYS A 243 24.35 -15.10 6.12
N ALA A 244 23.21 -15.24 6.77
CA ALA A 244 22.62 -16.54 7.08
C ALA A 244 22.14 -17.28 5.82
N ARG A 245 21.75 -16.55 4.77
CA ARG A 245 21.38 -17.12 3.46
C ARG A 245 22.49 -17.95 2.84
N ASP A 246 23.76 -17.58 3.03
CA ASP A 246 24.92 -18.35 2.56
C ASP A 246 24.94 -19.78 3.12
N GLN A 247 24.31 -19.99 4.27
CA GLN A 247 24.23 -21.27 4.98
C GLN A 247 22.81 -21.86 4.95
N ASN A 248 21.94 -21.36 4.05
CA ASN A 248 20.53 -21.75 3.93
C ASN A 248 19.69 -21.50 5.21
N LYS A 249 20.11 -20.55 6.06
CA LYS A 249 19.45 -20.20 7.34
C LYS A 249 18.74 -18.85 7.34
N PHE A 250 18.36 -18.37 6.15
CA PHE A 250 17.66 -17.09 6.00
C PHE A 250 16.36 -17.06 6.82
N TRP A 251 15.49 -18.04 6.61
CA TRP A 251 14.14 -18.03 7.19
C TRP A 251 14.16 -18.21 8.72
N GLU A 252 15.04 -19.07 9.22
CA GLU A 252 15.24 -19.31 10.64
C GLU A 252 15.75 -18.06 11.37
N LEU A 253 16.75 -17.37 10.82
CA LEU A 253 17.24 -16.14 11.44
C LEU A 253 16.23 -15.00 11.33
N GLN A 254 15.52 -14.91 10.20
CA GLN A 254 14.42 -13.96 9.99
C GLN A 254 13.33 -14.11 11.06
N GLU A 255 12.95 -15.35 11.40
CA GLU A 255 11.90 -15.62 12.38
C GLU A 255 12.33 -15.16 13.78
N LEU A 256 13.57 -15.49 14.18
CA LEU A 256 14.13 -15.06 15.47
C LEU A 256 14.25 -13.54 15.61
N PHE A 257 14.50 -12.81 14.52
CA PHE A 257 14.50 -11.35 14.53
C PHE A 257 13.10 -10.75 14.67
N TYR A 258 12.06 -11.40 14.16
CA TYR A 258 10.69 -10.96 14.39
C TYR A 258 10.12 -11.39 15.74
N GLU A 259 10.51 -12.54 16.30
CA GLU A 259 9.99 -13.01 17.60
C GLU A 259 10.41 -12.12 18.77
N ASN A 260 11.65 -11.63 18.77
CA ASN A 260 12.24 -10.90 19.88
C ASN A 260 12.14 -9.37 19.73
N ASP A 261 12.67 -8.63 20.71
CA ASP A 261 12.82 -7.17 20.59
C ASP A 261 13.88 -6.86 19.52
N SER A 262 13.42 -6.35 18.38
CA SER A 262 14.25 -5.97 17.22
C SER A 262 15.21 -4.82 17.52
N ASN A 263 15.09 -4.18 18.68
CA ASN A 263 16.03 -3.14 19.15
C ASN A 263 17.25 -3.71 19.89
N ALA A 264 17.22 -5.00 20.24
CA ALA A 264 18.38 -5.69 20.80
C ALA A 264 19.30 -6.18 19.66
N THR A 265 20.17 -5.29 19.18
CA THR A 265 21.01 -5.48 17.99
C THR A 265 22.51 -5.40 18.26
N SER A 266 22.92 -5.38 19.53
CA SER A 266 24.33 -5.56 19.87
C SER A 266 24.87 -6.83 19.20
N GLU A 267 26.16 -6.83 18.84
CA GLU A 267 26.80 -7.98 18.20
C GLU A 267 26.55 -9.28 18.98
N ASN A 268 26.60 -9.22 20.31
CA ASN A 268 26.30 -10.35 21.18
C ASN A 268 24.87 -10.88 21.02
N GLU A 269 23.87 -10.00 20.87
CA GLU A 269 22.47 -10.41 20.68
C GLU A 269 22.22 -10.99 19.29
N ILE A 270 22.83 -10.40 18.25
CA ILE A 270 22.81 -10.99 16.91
C ILE A 270 23.44 -12.38 16.94
N MET A 271 24.61 -12.54 17.56
CA MET A 271 25.31 -13.82 17.63
C MET A 271 24.55 -14.88 18.43
N LYS A 272 23.79 -14.51 19.48
CA LYS A 272 22.90 -15.44 20.18
C LYS A 272 21.85 -16.03 19.22
N ARG A 273 21.20 -15.17 18.43
CA ARG A 273 20.17 -15.57 17.46
C ARG A 273 20.75 -16.37 16.29
N VAL A 274 21.94 -16.01 15.83
CA VAL A 274 22.69 -16.77 14.81
C VAL A 274 22.91 -18.22 15.26
N LYS A 275 23.30 -18.43 16.52
CA LYS A 275 23.45 -19.79 17.08
C LYS A 275 22.10 -20.52 17.17
N LEU A 276 21.04 -19.84 17.61
CA LEU A 276 19.69 -20.42 17.68
C LEU A 276 19.13 -20.78 16.30
N ALA A 277 19.47 -20.03 15.25
CA ALA A 277 19.10 -20.33 13.87
C ALA A 277 19.81 -21.58 13.30
N GLY A 278 20.80 -22.13 14.02
CA GLY A 278 21.58 -23.29 13.58
C GLY A 278 22.60 -22.96 12.50
N ILE A 279 23.19 -21.77 12.55
CA ILE A 279 24.30 -21.37 11.67
C ILE A 279 25.58 -22.03 12.20
N GLU A 280 26.22 -22.87 11.38
CA GLU A 280 27.35 -23.71 11.77
C GLU A 280 28.69 -22.99 11.59
N ASP A 281 28.91 -22.35 10.44
CA ASP A 281 30.13 -21.61 10.14
C ASP A 281 30.02 -20.16 10.65
N ILE A 282 30.24 -20.02 11.96
CA ILE A 282 30.24 -18.73 12.64
C ILE A 282 31.36 -17.79 12.14
N PRO A 283 32.61 -18.23 11.93
CA PRO A 283 33.65 -17.36 11.37
C PRO A 283 33.29 -16.77 10.00
N ALA A 284 32.74 -17.58 9.08
CA ALA A 284 32.31 -17.09 7.77
C ALA A 284 31.13 -16.12 7.89
N PHE A 285 30.16 -16.40 8.77
CA PHE A 285 29.06 -15.48 9.06
C PHE A 285 29.57 -14.11 9.54
N GLN A 286 30.45 -14.11 10.54
CA GLN A 286 30.99 -12.87 11.09
C GLN A 286 31.81 -12.10 10.06
N GLN A 287 32.58 -12.79 9.22
CA GLN A 287 33.31 -12.16 8.12
C GLN A 287 32.36 -11.54 7.10
N CYS A 288 31.28 -12.24 6.72
CA CYS A 288 30.25 -11.72 5.83
C CYS A 288 29.63 -10.43 6.37
N LEU A 289 29.26 -10.41 7.66
CA LEU A 289 28.64 -9.26 8.30
C LEU A 289 29.62 -8.08 8.41
N ARG A 290 30.86 -8.32 8.89
CA ARG A 290 31.88 -7.27 9.02
C ARG A 290 32.25 -6.63 7.69
N ASN A 291 32.27 -7.42 6.61
CA ASN A 291 32.62 -6.92 5.28
C ASN A 291 31.43 -6.23 4.58
N GLY A 292 30.23 -6.25 5.17
CA GLY A 292 29.03 -5.72 4.53
C GLY A 292 28.74 -6.39 3.18
N LYS A 293 29.02 -7.71 3.05
CA LYS A 293 28.97 -8.46 1.78
C LYS A 293 27.68 -8.23 0.98
N TYR A 294 26.57 -7.97 1.68
CA TYR A 294 25.23 -7.83 1.10
C TYR A 294 24.67 -6.39 1.10
N GLU A 295 25.48 -5.38 1.41
CA GLU A 295 25.01 -3.98 1.42
C GLU A 295 24.44 -3.56 0.06
N GLU A 296 25.13 -3.86 -1.05
CA GLU A 296 24.66 -3.48 -2.39
C GLU A 296 23.33 -4.17 -2.76
N ARG A 297 23.15 -5.44 -2.37
CA ARG A 297 21.90 -6.17 -2.56
C ARG A 297 20.75 -5.46 -1.85
N ILE A 298 20.95 -5.09 -0.58
CA ILE A 298 19.94 -4.38 0.21
C ILE A 298 19.65 -3.00 -0.39
N GLN A 299 20.68 -2.28 -0.86
CA GLN A 299 20.47 -1.00 -1.55
C GLN A 299 19.71 -1.16 -2.87
N ASN A 300 19.93 -2.23 -3.63
CA ASN A 300 19.14 -2.56 -4.81
C ASN A 300 17.68 -2.86 -4.46
N ASP A 301 17.42 -3.62 -3.38
CA ASP A 301 16.06 -3.84 -2.88
C ASP A 301 15.33 -2.54 -2.56
N ILE A 302 16.00 -1.61 -1.88
CA ILE A 302 15.44 -0.30 -1.57
C ILE A 302 15.16 0.49 -2.85
N ARG A 303 16.11 0.55 -3.80
CA ARG A 303 15.93 1.27 -5.07
C ARG A 303 14.76 0.74 -5.87
N ASP A 304 14.65 -0.58 -6.01
CA ASP A 304 13.54 -1.20 -6.73
C ASP A 304 12.21 -0.91 -6.04
N GLY A 305 12.16 -1.02 -4.71
CA GLY A 305 10.96 -0.67 -3.95
C GLY A 305 10.54 0.78 -4.16
N VAL A 306 11.48 1.72 -4.10
CA VAL A 306 11.22 3.15 -4.36
C VAL A 306 10.74 3.39 -5.79
N ALA A 307 11.34 2.73 -6.79
CA ALA A 307 10.92 2.82 -8.19
C ALA A 307 9.50 2.30 -8.41
N LEU A 308 9.07 1.31 -7.61
CA LEU A 308 7.70 0.80 -7.58
C LEU A 308 6.74 1.69 -6.76
N GLY A 309 7.23 2.76 -6.13
CA GLY A 309 6.44 3.69 -5.33
C GLY A 309 6.29 3.30 -3.85
N ILE A 310 7.04 2.31 -3.36
CA ILE A 310 7.01 1.89 -1.96
C ILE A 310 7.62 2.97 -1.07
N GLN A 311 6.88 3.37 -0.03
CA GLN A 311 7.28 4.41 0.93
C GLN A 311 7.36 3.90 2.37
N GLY A 312 6.97 2.65 2.62
CA GLY A 312 6.90 2.09 3.96
C GLY A 312 6.75 0.58 3.99
N THR A 313 6.88 0.02 5.18
CA THR A 313 6.84 -1.44 5.41
C THR A 313 5.76 -1.82 6.44
N PRO A 314 5.19 -3.03 6.35
CA PRO A 314 5.36 -3.97 5.23
C PRO A 314 4.59 -3.45 4.00
N THR A 315 5.12 -3.73 2.82
CA THR A 315 4.40 -3.55 1.55
C THR A 315 4.46 -4.86 0.77
N PHE A 316 3.34 -5.22 0.15
CA PHE A 316 3.15 -6.46 -0.57
C PHE A 316 2.82 -6.19 -2.02
N ILE A 317 3.36 -7.00 -2.93
CA ILE A 317 2.95 -7.05 -4.32
C ILE A 317 2.43 -8.46 -4.58
N LEU A 318 1.16 -8.56 -4.93
CA LEU A 318 0.45 -9.81 -5.08
C LEU A 318 -0.16 -9.91 -6.46
N GLY A 319 0.21 -10.95 -7.21
CA GLY A 319 -0.26 -11.07 -8.58
C GLY A 319 0.09 -12.37 -9.27
N ALA A 320 -0.14 -12.37 -10.58
CA ALA A 320 0.28 -13.46 -11.46
C ALA A 320 1.81 -13.51 -11.50
N TYR A 321 2.36 -14.70 -11.30
CA TYR A 321 3.79 -14.95 -11.39
C TYR A 321 4.15 -15.38 -12.81
N ASP A 322 5.11 -14.67 -13.38
CA ASP A 322 5.82 -15.10 -14.58
C ASP A 322 7.17 -15.71 -14.19
N PRO A 323 7.33 -17.05 -14.24
CA PRO A 323 8.58 -17.70 -13.90
C PRO A 323 9.68 -17.51 -14.96
N GLU A 324 9.33 -17.18 -16.20
CA GLU A 324 10.29 -16.94 -17.28
C GLU A 324 10.99 -15.58 -17.07
N PHE A 325 10.20 -14.54 -16.86
CA PHE A 325 10.71 -13.19 -16.63
C PHE A 325 11.00 -12.88 -15.15
N LYS A 326 10.64 -13.79 -14.25
CA LYS A 326 10.72 -13.61 -12.78
C LYS A 326 10.05 -12.32 -12.32
N THR A 327 8.85 -12.08 -12.83
CA THR A 327 8.06 -10.88 -12.53
C THR A 327 6.72 -11.22 -11.88
N VAL A 328 6.23 -10.32 -11.04
CA VAL A 328 4.89 -10.38 -10.45
C VAL A 328 4.07 -9.26 -11.02
N SER A 329 3.01 -9.61 -11.76
CA SER A 329 2.07 -8.66 -12.35
C SER A 329 0.81 -8.57 -11.48
N GLY A 330 0.72 -7.53 -10.65
CA GLY A 330 -0.15 -7.59 -9.48
C GLY A 330 -0.60 -6.27 -8.87
N LYS A 331 -1.24 -6.40 -7.71
CA LYS A 331 -1.66 -5.29 -6.85
C LYS A 331 -0.65 -5.05 -5.74
N MET A 332 -0.47 -3.78 -5.38
CA MET A 332 0.30 -3.39 -4.20
C MET A 332 -0.63 -3.18 -3.00
N PHE A 333 -0.20 -3.62 -1.80
CA PHE A 333 -0.87 -3.35 -0.53
C PHE A 333 0.16 -2.94 0.51
N SER A 334 -0.17 -2.02 1.42
CA SER A 334 0.73 -1.61 2.50
C SER A 334 0.10 -1.80 3.88
N GLY A 335 0.94 -1.99 4.89
CA GLY A 335 0.56 -2.17 6.30
C GLY A 335 0.25 -3.61 6.70
N ALA A 336 -0.19 -3.81 7.94
CA ALA A 336 -0.59 -5.12 8.46
C ALA A 336 -1.92 -5.57 7.82
N VAL A 337 -1.83 -6.14 6.62
CA VAL A 337 -2.97 -6.66 5.84
C VAL A 337 -3.56 -7.91 6.51
N SER A 338 -4.89 -8.00 6.59
CA SER A 338 -5.58 -9.15 7.18
C SER A 338 -5.49 -10.40 6.31
N GLU A 339 -5.59 -11.57 6.95
CA GLU A 339 -5.55 -12.86 6.26
C GLU A 339 -6.67 -12.99 5.21
N GLU A 340 -7.88 -12.49 5.51
CA GLU A 340 -9.03 -12.53 4.60
C GLU A 340 -8.80 -11.69 3.35
N LYS A 341 -8.11 -10.55 3.48
CA LYS A 341 -7.75 -9.72 2.32
C LYS A 341 -6.72 -10.44 1.44
N PHE A 342 -5.71 -11.07 2.02
CA PHE A 342 -4.77 -11.89 1.25
C PHE A 342 -5.48 -13.03 0.53
N ILE A 343 -6.30 -13.82 1.24
CA ILE A 343 -7.05 -14.94 0.67
C ILE A 343 -7.88 -14.46 -0.52
N ARG A 344 -8.67 -13.40 -0.35
CA ARG A 344 -9.52 -12.88 -1.44
C ARG A 344 -8.72 -12.54 -2.70
N GLU A 345 -7.56 -11.90 -2.55
CA GLU A 345 -6.73 -11.51 -3.68
C GLU A 345 -5.97 -12.68 -4.31
N ILE A 346 -5.48 -13.62 -3.49
CA ILE A 346 -4.89 -14.88 -3.96
C ILE A 346 -5.90 -15.65 -4.80
N GLU A 347 -7.11 -15.89 -4.27
CA GLU A 347 -8.15 -16.64 -4.99
C GLU A 347 -8.55 -15.96 -6.30
N ARG A 348 -8.57 -14.61 -6.33
CA ARG A 348 -8.83 -13.85 -7.55
C ARG A 348 -7.79 -14.13 -8.64
N PHE A 349 -6.49 -14.10 -8.30
CA PHE A 349 -5.42 -14.38 -9.27
C PHE A 349 -5.30 -15.87 -9.61
N LEU A 350 -5.62 -16.77 -8.69
CA LEU A 350 -5.70 -18.20 -8.99
C LEU A 350 -6.83 -18.50 -9.99
N ALA A 351 -7.97 -17.83 -9.86
CA ALA A 351 -9.08 -17.98 -10.81
C ALA A 351 -8.73 -17.44 -12.21
N SER A 352 -8.06 -16.28 -12.29
CA SER A 352 -7.66 -15.71 -13.60
C SER A 352 -6.63 -16.58 -14.31
N THR A 353 -5.58 -17.02 -13.62
CA THR A 353 -4.52 -17.86 -14.20
C THR A 353 -5.04 -19.23 -14.66
N ARG A 354 -6.03 -19.81 -13.97
CA ARG A 354 -6.73 -21.03 -14.41
C ARG A 354 -7.57 -20.81 -15.67
N THR A 355 -8.15 -19.62 -15.84
CA THR A 355 -8.98 -19.29 -17.01
C THR A 355 -8.12 -19.12 -18.26
N GLU A 356 -7.00 -18.40 -18.14
CA GLU A 356 -6.01 -18.25 -19.21
C GLU A 356 -5.43 -19.60 -19.66
N ALA A 357 -5.09 -20.47 -18.70
CA ALA A 357 -4.58 -21.81 -19.01
C ALA A 357 -5.61 -22.71 -19.74
N LYS A 358 -6.91 -22.46 -19.59
CA LYS A 358 -7.97 -23.16 -20.32
C LYS A 358 -8.21 -22.60 -21.72
N LEU A 359 -7.96 -21.31 -21.94
CA LEU A 359 -8.12 -20.66 -23.24
C LEU A 359 -6.95 -20.95 -24.19
N ASN A 360 -5.77 -21.24 -23.64
CA ASN A 360 -4.56 -21.55 -24.40
C ASN A 360 -4.35 -23.06 -24.64
N ARG A 361 -5.36 -23.89 -24.35
CA ARG A 361 -5.43 -25.33 -24.67
C ARG A 361 -6.55 -25.55 -25.67
#